data_AF-A0A1U9KEE6-F1
#
_entry.id   AF-A0A1U9KEE6-F1
#
_cell.length_a   1.000
_cell.length_b   1.000
_cell.length_c   1.000
_cell.angle_alpha   90.00
_cell.angle_beta   90.00
_cell.angle_gamma   90.00
#
_symmetry.space_group_name_H-M   'P 1'
#
loop_
_entity.id
_entity.type
_entity.pdbx_description
1 polymer ?
#
loop_
_entity_poly.entity_id
_entity_poly.type
_entity_poly.pdbx_seq_one_letter_code
_entity_poly.pdbx_strand_id
1 'polypeptide(L)'
;MAVPPDTTLTEVSRFAEACVMVDASSPAGQSEQGPTVYAFPGKSLLSREEAARYLGIAPLRLRLLDIARCGPIALSPGRYRVDALDLYRSELFLKAELPLEEASRRAVLAQSRIDEGRAEHDPFMDMATQHDLRDVMAFIGGRIAIIGGLVIVVLSHTPLSRILTHTLK
;
A
#
# COMPACT_ATOMS: atom_id res chain seq x y z
N MET A 1 45.39 52.70 3.68
CA MET A 1 44.30 53.07 2.76
C MET A 1 43.20 52.04 2.98
N ALA A 2 42.09 52.48 3.57
CA ALA A 2 41.01 51.66 4.10
C ALA A 2 40.00 51.31 2.99
N VAL A 3 39.51 50.06 2.99
CA VAL A 3 38.29 49.65 2.26
C VAL A 3 37.52 48.66 3.18
N PRO A 4 36.22 48.90 3.42
CA PRO A 4 35.43 48.30 4.52
C PRO A 4 34.81 46.92 4.22
N PRO A 5 34.28 46.22 5.27
CA PRO A 5 33.57 44.95 5.19
C PRO A 5 32.04 45.13 4.98
N ASP A 6 31.37 44.00 4.75
CA ASP A 6 29.91 43.77 4.76
C ASP A 6 29.11 44.17 3.51
N THR A 7 28.69 43.16 2.75
CA THR A 7 27.41 43.19 2.02
C THR A 7 26.80 41.80 2.04
N THR A 8 26.03 41.60 3.11
CA THR A 8 25.16 40.47 3.38
C THR A 8 23.95 40.49 2.45
N LEU A 9 23.53 39.28 2.04
CA LEU A 9 22.13 38.87 2.05
C LEU A 9 21.15 39.79 1.28
N THR A 10 21.28 39.86 -0.05
CA THR A 10 20.24 40.52 -0.87
C THR A 10 19.96 39.85 -2.21
N GLU A 11 20.13 38.52 -2.33
CA GLU A 11 19.73 37.80 -3.56
C GLU A 11 18.75 36.64 -3.35
N VAL A 12 18.41 36.26 -2.11
CA VAL A 12 17.49 35.13 -1.87
C VAL A 12 16.02 35.58 -1.85
N SER A 13 15.74 36.89 -1.83
CA SER A 13 14.38 37.42 -1.64
C SER A 13 13.53 37.54 -2.92
N ARG A 14 14.03 37.14 -4.10
CA ARG A 14 13.28 37.26 -5.38
C ARG A 14 12.62 35.97 -5.88
N PHE A 15 12.79 34.84 -5.19
CA PHE A 15 12.13 33.58 -5.58
C PHE A 15 10.84 33.27 -4.82
N ALA A 16 10.40 34.14 -3.90
CA ALA A 16 9.20 33.94 -3.09
C ALA A 16 7.94 34.68 -3.62
N GLU A 17 7.96 35.16 -4.86
CA GLU A 17 6.88 35.95 -5.47
C GLU A 17 6.27 35.21 -6.67
N ALA A 18 5.66 34.05 -6.42
CA ALA A 18 4.88 33.33 -7.43
C ALA A 18 3.74 32.47 -6.87
N CYS A 19 3.26 32.72 -5.65
CA CYS A 19 1.96 32.18 -5.21
C CYS A 19 0.92 33.27 -5.31
N VAL A 20 0.31 33.29 -6.50
CA VAL A 20 -0.86 34.06 -6.90
C VAL A 20 -1.92 34.05 -5.80
N MET A 21 -2.28 35.26 -5.36
CA MET A 21 -3.52 35.56 -4.66
C MET A 21 -4.71 35.09 -5.51
N VAL A 22 -5.48 34.13 -5.01
CA VAL A 22 -6.88 33.96 -5.40
C VAL A 22 -7.71 34.67 -4.36
N ASP A 23 -8.21 35.83 -4.78
CA ASP A 23 -9.15 36.66 -4.07
C ASP A 23 -10.51 35.95 -4.04
N ALA A 24 -11.03 35.69 -2.83
CA ALA A 24 -12.39 35.21 -2.64
C ALA A 24 -13.06 36.05 -1.55
N SER A 25 -13.51 37.24 -1.96
CA SER A 25 -14.45 38.06 -1.21
C SER A 25 -15.84 37.42 -1.18
N SER A 26 -16.37 37.05 -0.01
CA SER A 26 -17.78 37.28 0.40
C SER A 26 -18.15 36.66 1.77
N PRO A 27 -19.20 37.18 2.45
CA PRO A 27 -19.09 37.64 3.83
C PRO A 27 -19.73 36.71 4.87
N ALA A 28 -19.46 37.04 6.13
CA ALA A 28 -20.00 36.43 7.34
C ALA A 28 -21.52 36.21 7.30
N GLY A 29 -21.92 34.97 7.56
CA GLY A 29 -23.28 34.55 7.89
C GLY A 29 -23.20 33.50 9.00
N GLN A 30 -24.04 33.65 10.01
CA GLN A 30 -23.96 33.02 11.33
C GLN A 30 -24.34 31.54 11.35
N SER A 31 -23.88 30.86 12.43
CA SER A 31 -24.51 29.72 13.13
C SER A 31 -24.72 28.40 12.39
N GLU A 32 -23.88 27.40 12.71
CA GLU A 32 -24.24 26.21 13.51
C GLU A 32 -22.99 25.34 13.68
N GLN A 33 -22.57 25.10 14.93
CA GLN A 33 -21.50 24.14 15.25
C GLN A 33 -22.04 22.71 15.04
N GLY A 34 -22.20 22.32 13.78
CA GLY A 34 -22.09 20.92 13.39
C GLY A 34 -20.67 20.43 13.63
N PRO A 35 -20.41 19.12 13.79
CA PRO A 35 -19.06 18.62 13.97
C PRO A 35 -18.24 19.09 12.77
N THR A 36 -17.28 19.98 13.00
CA THR A 36 -16.30 20.38 12.00
C THR A 36 -15.48 19.14 11.64
N VAL A 37 -15.97 18.38 10.66
CA VAL A 37 -15.22 17.33 10.02
C VAL A 37 -14.12 18.04 9.24
N TYR A 38 -12.97 18.21 9.89
CA TYR A 38 -11.74 18.56 9.21
C TYR A 38 -11.39 17.43 8.25
N ALA A 39 -11.89 17.53 7.02
CA ALA A 39 -11.41 16.73 5.90
C ALA A 39 -9.99 17.21 5.59
N PHE A 40 -9.00 16.60 6.26
CA PHE A 40 -7.60 16.88 5.99
C PHE A 40 -7.32 16.63 4.49
N PRO A 41 -6.95 17.68 3.73
CA PRO A 41 -6.67 17.55 2.30
C PRO A 41 -5.37 16.75 2.16
N GLY A 42 -5.49 15.52 1.68
CA GLY A 42 -4.36 14.57 1.58
C GLY A 42 -4.72 13.15 2.00
N LYS A 43 -5.84 12.94 2.71
CA LYS A 43 -6.29 11.60 3.10
C LYS A 43 -7.27 11.04 2.07
N SER A 44 -6.84 10.87 0.82
CA SER A 44 -7.65 10.12 -0.15
C SER A 44 -7.72 8.66 0.31
N LEU A 45 -8.93 8.22 0.66
CA LEU A 45 -9.21 6.83 1.01
C LEU A 45 -9.68 6.12 -0.26
N LEU A 46 -8.91 5.14 -0.70
CA LEU A 46 -9.25 4.32 -1.85
C LEU A 46 -9.98 3.06 -1.39
N SER A 47 -11.03 2.72 -2.12
CA SER A 47 -11.65 1.39 -2.05
C SER A 47 -10.66 0.32 -2.52
N ARG A 48 -10.89 -0.95 -2.18
CA ARG A 48 -10.01 -2.05 -2.61
C ARG A 48 -9.79 -2.09 -4.13
N GLU A 49 -10.81 -1.80 -4.94
CA GLU A 49 -10.68 -1.81 -6.39
C GLU A 49 -9.83 -0.65 -6.90
N GLU A 50 -10.01 0.55 -6.34
CA GLU A 50 -9.18 1.71 -6.67
C GLU A 50 -7.75 1.50 -6.19
N ALA A 51 -7.56 0.92 -5.01
CA ALA A 51 -6.25 0.57 -4.46
C ALA A 51 -5.51 -0.44 -5.33
N ALA A 52 -6.23 -1.46 -5.83
CA ALA A 52 -5.66 -2.43 -6.77
C ALA A 52 -5.25 -1.77 -8.09
N ARG A 53 -6.10 -0.88 -8.63
CA ARG A 53 -5.78 -0.07 -9.81
C ARG A 53 -4.58 0.84 -9.59
N TYR A 54 -4.50 1.48 -8.41
CA TYR A 54 -3.39 2.35 -8.04
C TYR A 54 -2.05 1.63 -8.03
N LEU A 55 -2.05 0.43 -7.46
CA LEU A 55 -0.85 -0.39 -7.38
C LEU A 55 -0.55 -1.13 -8.70
N GLY A 56 -1.45 -1.08 -9.68
CA GLY A 56 -1.32 -1.77 -10.95
C GLY A 56 -1.48 -3.29 -10.85
N ILE A 57 -2.22 -3.78 -9.84
CA ILE A 57 -2.37 -5.21 -9.53
C ILE A 57 -3.83 -5.69 -9.63
N ALA A 58 -4.03 -7.01 -9.70
CA ALA A 58 -5.38 -7.57 -9.70
C ALA A 58 -6.06 -7.41 -8.32
N PRO A 59 -7.36 -7.08 -8.25
CA PRO A 59 -8.08 -6.88 -6.97
C PRO A 59 -8.13 -8.14 -6.11
N LEU A 60 -8.18 -9.32 -6.75
CA LEU A 60 -8.09 -10.61 -6.06
C LEU A 60 -6.72 -10.78 -5.38
N ARG A 61 -5.65 -10.30 -6.01
CA ARG A 61 -4.30 -10.37 -5.44
C ARG A 61 -4.13 -9.44 -4.25
N LEU A 62 -4.68 -8.23 -4.32
CA LEU A 62 -4.73 -7.34 -3.15
C LEU A 62 -5.48 -7.98 -1.97
N ARG A 63 -6.57 -8.73 -2.24
CA ARG A 63 -7.29 -9.50 -1.22
C ARG A 63 -6.43 -10.63 -0.64
N LEU A 64 -5.66 -11.34 -1.46
CA LEU A 64 -4.75 -12.39 -0.97
C LEU A 64 -3.65 -11.81 -0.07
N LEU A 65 -3.06 -10.68 -0.46
CA LEU A 65 -2.06 -9.97 0.35
C LEU A 65 -2.63 -9.52 1.70
N ASP A 66 -3.89 -9.06 1.72
CA ASP A 66 -4.62 -8.68 2.92
C ASP A 66 -4.86 -9.89 3.85
N ILE A 67 -5.30 -11.02 3.29
CA ILE A 67 -5.48 -12.29 4.04
C ILE A 67 -4.15 -12.80 4.60
N ALA A 68 -3.10 -12.75 3.78
CA ALA A 68 -1.76 -13.20 4.14
C ALA A 68 -1.00 -12.20 5.03
N ARG A 69 -1.61 -11.05 5.37
CA ARG A 69 -1.01 -9.96 6.15
C ARG A 69 0.37 -9.51 5.63
N CYS A 70 0.58 -9.57 4.32
CA CYS A 70 1.80 -9.12 3.63
C CYS A 70 1.53 -7.98 2.63
N GLY A 71 0.32 -7.42 2.66
CA GLY A 71 -0.09 -6.31 1.82
C GLY A 71 -0.01 -4.93 2.51
N PRO A 72 -0.42 -3.87 1.79
CA PRO A 72 -0.46 -2.51 2.32
C PRO A 72 -1.37 -2.41 3.54
N ILE A 73 -0.97 -1.60 4.53
CA ILE A 73 -1.71 -1.43 5.79
C ILE A 73 -3.07 -0.77 5.50
N ALA A 74 -4.14 -1.54 5.66
CA ALA A 74 -5.51 -1.05 5.55
C ALA A 74 -5.90 -0.27 6.82
N LEU A 75 -6.57 0.88 6.67
CA LEU A 75 -7.14 1.59 7.83
C LEU A 75 -8.42 0.92 8.32
N SER A 76 -9.15 0.32 7.39
CA SER A 76 -10.38 -0.42 7.66
C SER A 76 -10.49 -1.51 6.60
N PRO A 77 -11.25 -2.59 6.85
CA PRO A 77 -11.40 -3.67 5.89
C PRO A 77 -11.81 -3.13 4.50
N GLY A 78 -10.93 -3.28 3.51
CA GLY A 78 -11.17 -2.83 2.14
C GLY A 78 -11.05 -1.32 1.88
N ARG A 79 -10.55 -0.53 2.85
CA ARG A 79 -10.20 0.89 2.66
C ARG A 79 -8.73 1.14 2.93
N TYR A 80 -8.06 1.72 1.95
CA TYR A 80 -6.62 1.96 1.98
C TYR A 80 -6.32 3.45 1.82
N ARG A 81 -5.25 3.93 2.45
CA ARG A 81 -4.71 5.26 2.21
C ARG A 81 -3.69 5.23 1.09
N VAL A 82 -3.64 6.29 0.28
CA VAL A 82 -2.60 6.49 -0.73
C VAL A 82 -1.20 6.39 -0.09
N ASP A 83 -0.97 7.07 1.05
CA ASP A 83 0.32 7.02 1.76
C ASP A 83 0.77 5.59 2.10
N ALA A 84 -0.17 4.72 2.50
CA ALA A 84 0.13 3.35 2.86
C ALA A 84 0.44 2.48 1.61
N LEU A 85 -0.18 2.82 0.48
CA LEU A 85 0.10 2.17 -0.80
C LEU A 85 1.47 2.60 -1.34
N ASP A 86 1.82 3.89 -1.23
CA ASP A 86 3.13 4.40 -1.64
C ASP A 86 4.25 3.84 -0.78
N LEU A 87 4.03 3.77 0.54
CA LEU A 87 4.98 3.13 1.45
C LEU A 87 5.19 1.66 1.06
N TYR A 88 4.12 0.89 0.88
CA TYR A 88 4.21 -0.51 0.47
C TYR A 88 4.93 -0.68 -0.88
N ARG A 89 4.63 0.20 -1.84
CA ARG A 89 5.34 0.23 -3.13
C ARG A 89 6.82 0.49 -2.93
N SER A 90 7.19 1.48 -2.12
CA SER A 90 8.60 1.79 -1.83
C SER A 90 9.32 0.60 -1.18
N GLU A 91 8.66 -0.11 -0.27
CA GLU A 91 9.19 -1.32 0.37
C GLU A 91 9.44 -2.44 -0.64
N LEU A 92 8.53 -2.66 -1.59
CA LEU A 92 8.71 -3.62 -2.68
C LEU A 92 9.92 -3.28 -3.58
N PHE A 93 10.12 -2.00 -3.89
CA PHE A 93 11.29 -1.56 -4.67
C PHE A 93 12.59 -1.70 -3.88
N LEU A 94 12.58 -1.39 -2.58
CA LEU A 94 13.74 -1.59 -1.70
C LEU A 94 14.10 -3.06 -1.57
N LYS A 95 13.12 -3.96 -1.40
CA LYS A 95 13.33 -5.41 -1.40
C LYS A 95 13.93 -5.93 -2.71
N ALA A 96 13.63 -5.27 -3.82
CA ALA A 96 14.17 -5.60 -5.14
C ALA A 96 15.53 -4.94 -5.43
N GLU A 97 16.14 -4.24 -4.45
CA GLU A 97 17.38 -3.48 -4.60
C GLU A 97 17.32 -2.41 -5.71
N LEU A 98 16.12 -1.91 -6.00
CA LEU A 98 15.90 -0.88 -7.01
C LEU A 98 15.96 0.53 -6.40
N PRO A 99 16.43 1.53 -7.16
CA PRO A 99 16.50 2.91 -6.69
C PRO A 99 15.10 3.47 -6.41
N LEU A 100 14.95 4.09 -5.23
CA LEU A 100 13.68 4.66 -4.74
C LEU A 100 13.13 5.77 -5.65
N GLU A 101 14.01 6.49 -6.33
CA GLU A 101 13.67 7.54 -7.30
C GLU A 101 12.89 7.02 -8.51
N GLU A 102 13.10 5.76 -8.89
CA GLU A 102 12.34 5.13 -9.96
C GLU A 102 10.96 4.67 -9.46
N ALA A 103 10.85 4.34 -8.17
CA ALA A 103 9.57 4.01 -7.53
C ALA A 103 8.66 5.24 -7.46
N SER A 104 9.19 6.40 -7.06
CA SER A 104 8.45 7.68 -7.00
C SER A 104 8.04 8.16 -8.39
N ARG A 105 8.96 8.09 -9.37
CA ARG A 105 8.67 8.41 -10.78
C ARG A 105 7.52 7.56 -11.32
N ARG A 106 7.53 6.24 -11.08
CA ARG A 106 6.46 5.35 -11.54
C ARG A 106 5.17 5.48 -10.74
N ALA A 107 5.23 5.98 -9.50
CA ALA A 107 4.04 6.34 -8.72
C ALA A 107 3.31 7.53 -9.35
N VAL A 108 4.04 8.59 -9.73
CA VAL A 108 3.45 9.75 -10.42
C VAL A 108 2.81 9.33 -11.76
N LEU A 109 3.49 8.47 -12.53
CA LEU A 109 2.94 7.94 -13.80
C LEU A 109 1.77 6.98 -13.60
N ALA A 110 1.71 6.27 -12.47
CA ALA A 110 0.55 5.45 -12.14
C ALA A 110 -0.64 6.34 -11.77
N GLN A 111 -0.42 7.40 -10.99
CA GLN A 111 -1.46 8.35 -10.60
C GLN A 111 -2.07 9.05 -11.82
N SER A 112 -1.25 9.52 -12.76
CA SER A 112 -1.75 10.13 -13.98
C SER A 112 -2.57 9.16 -14.86
N ARG A 113 -2.20 7.87 -14.86
CA ARG A 113 -2.95 6.83 -15.60
C ARG A 113 -4.31 6.50 -14.98
N ILE A 114 -4.42 6.55 -13.65
CA ILE A 114 -5.70 6.39 -12.95
C ILE A 114 -6.63 7.56 -13.29
N ASP A 115 -6.10 8.78 -13.30
CA ASP A 115 -6.86 9.98 -13.68
C ASP A 115 -7.33 9.90 -15.15
N GLU A 116 -6.53 9.29 -16.03
CA GLU A 116 -6.90 8.99 -17.42
C GLU A 116 -7.82 7.76 -17.59
N GLY A 117 -8.16 7.05 -16.51
CA GLY A 117 -8.99 5.85 -16.55
C GLY A 117 -8.33 4.62 -17.19
N ARG A 118 -7.01 4.65 -17.42
CA ARG A 118 -6.23 3.53 -17.98
C ARG A 118 -5.65 2.70 -16.84
N ALA A 119 -6.41 1.70 -16.39
CA ALA A 119 -5.95 0.71 -15.43
C ALA A 119 -4.98 -0.30 -16.10
N GLU A 120 -3.76 0.15 -16.38
CA GLU A 120 -2.71 -0.69 -16.95
C GLU A 120 -2.01 -1.50 -15.84
N HIS A 121 -1.83 -2.80 -16.06
CA HIS A 121 -1.16 -3.70 -15.13
C HIS A 121 0.34 -3.36 -15.08
N ASP A 122 0.92 -3.24 -13.89
CA ASP A 122 2.37 -3.04 -13.75
C ASP A 122 3.05 -4.41 -13.56
N PRO A 123 3.78 -4.95 -14.58
CA PRO A 123 4.38 -6.28 -14.51
C PRO A 123 5.39 -6.43 -13.36
N PHE A 124 6.03 -5.32 -12.94
CA PHE A 124 6.97 -5.35 -11.82
C PHE A 124 6.22 -5.58 -10.50
N MET A 125 5.14 -4.83 -10.27
CA MET A 125 4.31 -4.98 -9.07
C MET A 125 3.69 -6.38 -9.02
N ASP A 126 3.40 -6.94 -10.18
CA ASP A 126 3.02 -8.34 -10.37
C ASP A 126 4.02 -9.36 -9.86
N MET A 127 5.25 -9.29 -10.35
CA MET A 127 6.28 -10.21 -9.92
C MET A 127 6.64 -10.01 -8.45
N ALA A 128 6.76 -8.76 -7.99
CA ALA A 128 7.20 -8.45 -6.64
C ALA A 128 6.18 -8.90 -5.57
N THR A 129 4.88 -8.63 -5.79
CA THR A 129 3.84 -9.09 -4.86
C THR A 129 3.63 -10.61 -4.90
N GLN A 130 3.89 -11.26 -6.03
CA GLN A 130 3.84 -12.72 -6.12
C GLN A 130 4.96 -13.38 -5.31
N HIS A 131 6.14 -12.76 -5.25
CA HIS A 131 7.25 -13.26 -4.44
C HIS A 131 6.90 -13.23 -2.95
N ASP A 132 6.42 -12.08 -2.44
CA ASP A 132 5.96 -11.94 -1.05
C ASP A 132 4.86 -12.97 -0.70
N LEU A 133 3.90 -13.18 -1.61
CA LEU A 133 2.82 -14.13 -1.38
C LEU A 133 3.33 -15.58 -1.34
N ARG A 134 4.31 -15.94 -2.17
CA ARG A 134 4.91 -17.28 -2.18
C ARG A 134 5.67 -17.57 -0.90
N ASP A 135 6.40 -16.59 -0.38
CA ASP A 135 7.16 -16.76 0.86
C ASP A 135 6.23 -17.01 2.06
N VAL A 136 5.16 -16.22 2.15
CA VAL A 136 4.15 -16.40 3.21
C VAL A 136 3.39 -17.72 3.02
N MET A 137 3.02 -18.08 1.79
CA MET A 137 2.35 -19.34 1.49
C MET A 137 3.24 -20.55 1.76
N ALA A 138 4.55 -20.48 1.51
CA ALA A 138 5.49 -21.52 1.85
C ALA A 138 5.60 -21.69 3.36
N PHE A 139 5.64 -20.59 4.11
CA PHE A 139 5.68 -20.62 5.57
C PHE A 139 4.41 -21.21 6.19
N ILE A 140 3.24 -20.72 5.77
CA ILE A 140 1.93 -21.19 6.26
C ILE A 140 1.71 -22.64 5.80
N GLY A 141 1.96 -22.93 4.53
CA GLY A 141 1.83 -24.25 3.94
C GLY A 141 2.73 -25.28 4.64
N GLY A 142 3.98 -24.92 4.94
CA GLY A 142 4.89 -25.77 5.69
C GLY A 142 4.36 -26.10 7.09
N ARG A 143 3.85 -25.11 7.83
CA ARG A 143 3.25 -25.33 9.15
C ARG A 143 2.04 -26.25 9.09
N ILE A 144 1.14 -26.01 8.13
CA ILE A 144 -0.06 -26.83 7.94
C ILE A 144 0.34 -28.26 7.52
N ALA A 145 1.33 -28.43 6.65
CA ALA A 145 1.81 -29.73 6.21
C ALA A 145 2.41 -30.54 7.37
N ILE A 146 3.20 -29.90 8.25
CA ILE A 146 3.77 -30.56 9.43
C ILE A 146 2.66 -30.98 10.40
N ILE A 147 1.73 -30.08 10.73
CA ILE A 147 0.63 -30.38 11.66
C ILE A 147 -0.28 -31.46 11.07
N GLY A 148 -0.66 -31.32 9.81
CA GLY A 148 -1.48 -32.29 9.09
C GLY A 148 -0.81 -33.65 8.99
N GLY A 149 0.47 -33.68 8.65
CA GLY A 149 1.28 -34.91 8.62
C GLY A 149 1.34 -35.59 9.98
N LEU A 150 1.59 -34.84 11.06
CA LEU A 150 1.59 -35.37 12.42
C LEU A 150 0.23 -35.94 12.82
N VAL A 151 -0.87 -35.22 12.51
CA VAL A 151 -2.24 -35.68 12.77
C VAL A 151 -2.53 -36.98 12.02
N ILE A 152 -2.14 -37.09 10.75
CA ILE A 152 -2.31 -38.31 9.95
C ILE A 152 -1.51 -39.47 10.55
N VAL A 153 -0.25 -39.25 10.95
CA VAL A 153 0.59 -40.29 11.57
C VAL A 153 -0.01 -40.76 12.90
N VAL A 154 -0.47 -39.84 13.76
CA VAL A 154 -1.11 -40.15 15.04
C VAL A 154 -2.44 -40.89 14.83
N LEU A 155 -3.28 -40.44 13.90
CA LEU A 155 -4.55 -41.09 13.56
C LEU A 155 -4.34 -42.48 12.94
N SER A 156 -3.25 -42.67 12.19
CA SER A 156 -2.90 -43.99 11.65
C SER A 156 -2.61 -45.00 12.76
N HIS A 157 -2.11 -44.56 13.91
CA HIS A 157 -1.73 -45.45 15.01
C HIS A 157 -2.89 -45.79 15.97
N THR A 158 -3.89 -44.91 16.14
CA THR A 158 -4.87 -45.05 17.24
C THR A 158 -6.31 -45.42 16.81
N PRO A 159 -6.94 -44.77 15.81
CA PRO A 159 -8.27 -45.19 15.31
C PRO A 159 -8.34 -45.85 13.91
N LEU A 160 -7.41 -45.58 12.99
CA LEU A 160 -7.59 -45.99 11.58
C LEU A 160 -7.44 -47.51 11.38
N SER A 161 -6.51 -48.18 12.06
CA SER A 161 -6.42 -49.65 12.01
C SER A 161 -7.68 -50.33 12.57
N ARG A 162 -8.32 -49.71 13.58
CA ARG A 162 -9.54 -50.23 14.21
C ARG A 162 -10.76 -50.08 13.31
N ILE A 163 -10.86 -48.97 12.57
CA ILE A 163 -11.93 -48.76 11.58
C ILE A 163 -11.70 -49.67 10.36
N LEU A 164 -10.47 -49.76 9.86
CA LEU A 164 -10.12 -50.61 8.72
C LEU A 164 -10.36 -52.10 8.99
N THR A 165 -10.14 -52.57 10.22
CA THR A 165 -10.42 -53.96 10.63
C THR A 165 -11.90 -54.25 10.85
N HIS A 166 -12.72 -53.23 11.12
CA HIS A 166 -14.17 -53.39 11.36
C HIS A 166 -15.02 -53.26 10.09
N THR A 167 -14.53 -52.58 9.06
CA THR A 167 -15.22 -52.45 7.76
C THR A 167 -14.83 -53.52 6.74
N LEU A 168 -13.77 -54.30 7.00
CA LEU A 168 -13.32 -55.40 6.13
C LEU A 168 -13.89 -56.77 6.51
N LYS A 169 -14.91 -56.82 7.38
CA LYS A 169 -15.58 -58.04 7.85
C LYS A 169 -17.06 -57.99 7.50
#